data_AF-A0A2V9BGA7-F1
#
_entry.id   AF-A0A2V9BGA7-F1
#
_cell.length_a   1.000
_cell.length_b   1.000
_cell.length_c   1.000
_cell.angle_alpha   90.00
_cell.angle_beta   90.00
_cell.angle_gamma   90.00
#
_symmetry.space_group_name_H-M   'P 1'
#
loop_
_entity.id
_entity.type
_entity.pdbx_description
1 polymer ?
#
loop_
_entity_poly.entity_id
_entity_poly.type
_entity_poly.pdbx_seq_one_letter_code
_entity_poly.pdbx_strand_id
1 'polypeptide(L)'
;MKRLLGFFFVILALGTARPAFAWQLNDSEEPGSVLVFPRVHTGTVTAPDGIFPRTRFEISVTCPQNFDCSGVGTVFLRAHWVCGGNASNVCQEVDFNLQTTINGTINFNTENIGPRTTNVPAPPNCPSDPAEEESGGGYLIVWVTDASGNPVAGDALLGDEVFRGSSLSAQAYDAIPIQAVAATGTQIGVAGGPLLFDGSMYKEVTGTIFGSIPYQSTEKETSLILLTLDVQSNLPNSPTFVGLNFYNEGEQLISTATNFTCWGKVDLGSLPGGQNLNTDFFGTKGLVKSTGAVQGSTPVTLLGVVEREEEFTLPVVGEVIGTISAVGGLFPGSSCTVSSSSGVSPSCAAVSCTFGTVCQLFIPFVGCVVTAPTVTCDISTSVTNNIGITREWGYPFFNDSNPVPTTFVPF
;
A
#
# COMPACT_ATOMS: atom_id res chain seq x y z
N MET A 1 -42.56 -40.14 67.27
CA MET A 1 -43.61 -39.42 66.49
C MET A 1 -43.26 -37.93 66.43
N LYS A 2 -43.44 -37.31 65.26
CA LYS A 2 -43.45 -35.86 64.94
C LYS A 2 -42.10 -35.13 64.69
N ARG A 3 -41.77 -35.05 63.39
CA ARG A 3 -41.32 -33.92 62.52
C ARG A 3 -40.69 -32.65 63.14
N LEU A 4 -39.58 -32.17 62.56
CA LEU A 4 -39.46 -31.00 61.63
C LEU A 4 -37.95 -30.80 61.30
N LEU A 5 -37.50 -30.93 60.05
CA LEU A 5 -37.40 -29.89 59.00
C LEU A 5 -36.53 -28.68 59.38
N GLY A 6 -35.33 -28.61 58.79
CA GLY A 6 -34.41 -27.47 58.87
C GLY A 6 -33.35 -27.58 57.78
N PHE A 7 -33.77 -27.36 56.53
CA PHE A 7 -32.92 -27.19 55.36
C PHE A 7 -32.09 -25.92 55.54
N PHE A 8 -30.77 -26.03 55.73
CA PHE A 8 -29.84 -24.90 55.63
C PHE A 8 -29.11 -25.00 54.29
N PHE A 9 -29.61 -24.26 53.31
CA PHE A 9 -28.89 -23.94 52.08
C PHE A 9 -27.79 -22.92 52.45
N VAL A 10 -26.54 -23.35 52.49
CA VAL A 10 -25.40 -22.42 52.43
C VAL A 10 -25.21 -22.07 50.96
N ILE A 11 -25.74 -20.92 50.56
CA ILE A 11 -25.44 -20.28 49.28
C ILE A 11 -23.97 -19.86 49.35
N LEU A 12 -23.12 -20.60 48.64
CA LEU A 12 -21.78 -20.14 48.31
C LEU A 12 -21.95 -18.96 47.34
N ALA A 13 -21.90 -17.74 47.88
CA ALA A 13 -21.78 -16.54 47.07
C ALA A 13 -20.42 -16.57 46.37
N LEU A 14 -20.40 -17.13 45.16
CA LEU A 14 -19.37 -16.83 44.17
C LEU A 14 -19.51 -15.34 43.87
N GLY A 15 -18.75 -14.53 44.61
CA GLY A 15 -18.48 -13.16 44.22
C GLY A 15 -17.98 -13.20 42.79
N THR A 16 -18.76 -12.67 41.87
CA THR A 16 -18.29 -12.29 40.55
C THR A 16 -17.22 -11.23 40.78
N ALA A 17 -15.98 -11.67 40.95
CA ALA A 17 -14.85 -10.82 40.65
C ALA A 17 -15.03 -10.44 39.18
N ARG A 18 -15.55 -9.23 38.94
CA ARG A 18 -15.43 -8.58 37.64
C ARG A 18 -13.95 -8.65 37.30
N PRO A 19 -13.55 -9.17 36.12
CA PRO A 19 -12.18 -8.99 35.69
C PRO A 19 -11.92 -7.48 35.69
N ALA A 20 -10.99 -7.06 36.55
CA ALA A 20 -10.46 -5.72 36.51
C ALA A 20 -9.82 -5.53 35.14
N PHE A 21 -10.35 -4.57 34.37
CA PHE A 21 -9.75 -3.98 33.18
C PHE A 21 -8.88 -4.93 32.36
N ALA A 22 -9.52 -5.75 31.53
CA ALA A 22 -8.89 -6.08 30.27
C ALA A 22 -8.59 -4.73 29.61
N TRP A 23 -7.30 -4.48 29.36
CA TRP A 23 -6.87 -3.37 28.54
C TRP A 23 -7.70 -3.44 27.28
N GLN A 24 -8.49 -2.40 27.03
CA GLN A 24 -9.19 -2.25 25.77
C GLN A 24 -8.05 -2.14 24.76
N LEU A 25 -7.76 -3.25 24.09
CA LEU A 25 -6.81 -3.30 22.99
C LEU A 25 -7.16 -2.10 22.11
N ASN A 26 -6.15 -1.32 21.73
CA ASN A 26 -6.33 -0.25 20.77
C ASN A 26 -6.72 -0.93 19.46
N ASP A 27 -8.01 -1.20 19.29
CA ASP A 27 -8.52 -1.92 18.14
C ASP A 27 -8.33 -1.00 16.95
N SER A 28 -7.39 -1.37 16.06
CA SER A 28 -7.18 -0.64 14.82
C SER A 28 -8.40 -0.73 13.89
N GLU A 29 -9.43 -1.50 14.27
CA GLU A 29 -10.70 -1.61 13.56
C GLU A 29 -11.75 -0.60 14.06
N GLU A 30 -11.48 0.17 15.12
CA GLU A 30 -12.36 1.25 15.57
C GLU A 30 -12.07 2.59 14.86
N PRO A 31 -13.10 3.35 14.45
CA PRO A 31 -12.90 4.67 13.84
C PRO A 31 -12.07 5.61 14.72
N GLY A 32 -11.14 6.35 14.10
CA GLY A 32 -10.22 7.25 14.79
C GLY A 32 -10.75 8.68 14.96
N SER A 33 -10.19 9.42 15.91
CA SER A 33 -10.23 10.89 15.91
C SER A 33 -9.11 11.49 15.09
N VAL A 34 -8.01 10.74 14.95
CA VAL A 34 -6.86 11.03 14.10
C VAL A 34 -6.65 9.83 13.15
N LEU A 35 -6.30 10.11 11.91
CA LEU A 35 -5.82 9.14 10.93
C LEU A 35 -4.37 9.45 10.59
N VAL A 36 -3.52 8.44 10.58
CA VAL A 36 -2.15 8.52 10.08
C VAL A 36 -2.02 7.63 8.84
N PHE A 37 -1.82 8.29 7.71
CA PHE A 37 -1.56 7.70 6.41
C PHE A 37 -0.05 7.59 6.23
N PRO A 38 0.51 6.38 6.26
CA PRO A 38 1.94 6.16 6.40
C PRO A 38 2.75 6.57 5.17
N ARG A 39 2.09 6.83 4.03
CA ARG A 39 2.78 7.02 2.75
C ARG A 39 2.23 8.20 1.96
N VAL A 40 3.13 9.12 1.59
CA VAL A 40 2.87 10.24 0.67
C VAL A 40 3.99 10.29 -0.36
N HIS A 41 3.69 9.86 -1.59
CA HIS A 41 4.57 10.09 -2.75
C HIS A 41 3.90 10.96 -3.79
N THR A 42 4.69 11.87 -4.34
CA THR A 42 4.29 12.77 -5.42
C THR A 42 4.62 12.18 -6.78
N GLY A 43 3.95 12.67 -7.81
CA GLY A 43 4.13 12.29 -9.21
C GLY A 43 2.98 11.48 -9.76
N THR A 44 3.14 11.06 -11.02
CA THR A 44 2.09 10.39 -11.79
C THR A 44 2.58 9.10 -12.39
N VAL A 45 1.66 8.15 -12.54
CA VAL A 45 1.85 6.90 -13.27
C VAL A 45 0.97 6.91 -14.50
N THR A 46 1.57 6.61 -15.66
CA THR A 46 0.83 6.44 -16.92
C THR A 46 0.46 4.97 -17.06
N ALA A 47 -0.83 4.65 -16.96
CA ALA A 47 -1.40 3.33 -17.17
C ALA A 47 -2.22 3.31 -18.48
N PRO A 48 -2.58 2.12 -19.01
CA PRO A 48 -3.34 2.02 -20.27
C PRO A 48 -4.68 2.77 -20.27
N ASP A 49 -5.27 2.98 -19.09
CA ASP A 49 -6.54 3.64 -18.84
C ASP A 49 -6.41 5.14 -18.49
N GLY A 50 -5.19 5.67 -18.36
CA GLY A 50 -4.97 7.11 -18.16
C GLY A 50 -3.73 7.45 -17.36
N ILE A 51 -3.63 8.73 -16.99
CA ILE A 51 -2.60 9.24 -16.07
C ILE A 51 -3.23 9.30 -14.68
N PHE A 52 -2.61 8.62 -13.72
CA PHE A 52 -3.06 8.56 -12.34
C PHE A 52 -2.03 9.20 -11.41
N PRO A 53 -2.46 9.81 -10.30
CA PRO A 53 -1.53 10.19 -9.24
C PRO A 53 -0.89 8.94 -8.64
N ARG A 54 0.35 9.06 -8.16
CA ARG A 54 1.03 7.97 -7.43
C ARG A 54 0.30 7.64 -6.13
N THR A 55 -0.11 8.65 -5.37
CA THR A 55 -0.81 8.44 -4.09
C THR A 55 -2.18 9.11 -4.10
N ARG A 56 -3.21 8.37 -3.69
CA ARG A 56 -4.59 8.83 -3.55
C ARG A 56 -5.10 8.46 -2.16
N PHE A 57 -5.90 9.34 -1.58
CA PHE A 57 -6.47 9.18 -0.24
C PHE A 57 -7.99 9.19 -0.31
N GLU A 58 -8.59 8.39 0.55
CA GLU A 58 -10.02 8.37 0.81
C GLU A 58 -10.26 8.49 2.32
N ILE A 59 -11.15 9.39 2.72
CA ILE A 59 -11.55 9.57 4.11
C ILE A 59 -13.06 9.54 4.19
N SER A 60 -13.59 8.58 4.92
CA SER A 60 -15.01 8.46 5.24
C SER A 60 -15.25 8.83 6.70
N VAL A 61 -16.40 9.45 6.96
CA VAL A 61 -16.83 9.76 8.32
C VAL A 61 -18.06 8.95 8.64
N THR A 62 -17.99 8.13 9.67
CA THR A 62 -19.14 7.39 10.22
C THR A 62 -19.70 8.11 11.43
N CYS A 63 -20.92 7.80 11.83
CA CYS A 63 -21.44 8.26 13.11
C CYS A 63 -20.81 7.43 14.25
N PRO A 64 -20.15 8.05 15.24
CA PRO A 64 -19.59 7.33 16.38
C PRO A 64 -20.65 6.53 17.14
N GLN A 65 -20.26 5.40 17.71
CA GLN A 65 -21.18 4.58 18.49
C GLN A 65 -21.71 5.37 19.70
N ASN A 66 -23.02 5.30 19.94
CA ASN A 66 -23.70 5.98 21.05
C ASN A 66 -23.70 7.52 20.98
N PHE A 67 -23.41 8.10 19.81
CA PHE A 67 -23.55 9.54 19.57
C PHE A 67 -24.73 9.83 18.62
N ASP A 68 -25.50 10.88 18.88
CA ASP A 68 -26.59 11.32 18.00
C ASP A 68 -26.06 12.30 16.94
N CYS A 69 -25.86 11.80 15.73
CA CYS A 69 -25.39 12.59 14.60
C CYS A 69 -26.47 13.40 13.88
N SER A 70 -27.74 13.35 14.31
CA SER A 70 -28.84 14.03 13.60
C SER A 70 -28.70 15.56 13.51
N GLY A 71 -27.95 16.16 14.45
CA GLY A 71 -27.63 17.59 14.47
C GLY A 71 -26.28 17.96 13.84
N VAL A 72 -25.47 17.00 13.39
CA VAL A 72 -24.14 17.27 12.83
C VAL A 72 -24.27 17.60 11.35
N GLY A 73 -24.18 18.89 11.03
CA GLY A 73 -24.26 19.37 9.65
C GLY A 73 -22.98 19.15 8.85
N THR A 74 -21.83 19.55 9.40
CA THR A 74 -20.52 19.49 8.73
C THR A 74 -19.47 18.98 9.71
N VAL A 75 -18.61 18.11 9.21
CA VAL A 75 -17.45 17.59 9.91
C VAL A 75 -16.23 18.29 9.33
N PHE A 76 -15.55 19.07 10.16
CA PHE A 76 -14.34 19.79 9.78
C PHE A 76 -13.12 18.94 10.12
N LEU A 77 -12.20 18.84 9.17
CA LEU A 77 -10.98 18.07 9.29
C LEU A 77 -9.79 18.99 9.00
N ARG A 78 -8.72 18.79 9.76
CA ARG A 78 -7.42 19.42 9.53
C ARG A 78 -6.43 18.34 9.13
N ALA A 79 -5.65 18.62 8.09
CA ALA A 79 -4.75 17.67 7.47
C ALA A 79 -3.38 18.32 7.26
N HIS A 80 -2.32 17.56 7.50
CA HIS A 80 -0.94 18.03 7.38
C HIS A 80 -0.12 17.01 6.58
N TRP A 81 0.48 17.46 5.48
CA TRP A 81 1.50 16.70 4.74
C TRP A 81 2.82 16.80 5.49
N VAL A 82 3.42 15.70 5.94
CA VAL A 82 4.69 15.72 6.67
C VAL A 82 5.75 14.94 5.90
N CYS A 83 6.82 15.61 5.48
CA CYS A 83 7.95 14.98 4.82
C CYS A 83 8.88 14.24 5.78
N GLY A 84 9.62 13.28 5.25
CA GLY A 84 10.88 12.83 5.85
C GLY A 84 11.86 13.99 6.05
N GLY A 85 12.76 13.85 7.03
CA GLY A 85 13.73 14.89 7.36
C GLY A 85 14.74 15.12 6.23
N ASN A 86 14.97 16.38 5.89
CA ASN A 86 15.99 16.76 4.92
C ASN A 86 17.42 16.69 5.51
N ALA A 87 18.43 17.15 4.75
CA ALA A 87 19.82 17.18 5.20
C ALA A 87 20.08 18.00 6.48
N SER A 88 19.14 18.87 6.88
CA SER A 88 19.16 19.64 8.14
C SER A 88 18.22 19.06 9.20
N ASN A 89 17.73 17.83 9.00
CA ASN A 89 16.71 17.16 9.82
C ASN A 89 15.40 17.95 9.96
N VAL A 90 15.11 18.85 9.02
CA VAL A 90 13.84 19.59 9.01
C VAL A 90 12.80 18.77 8.29
N CYS A 91 11.68 18.53 8.96
CA CYS A 91 10.52 17.85 8.41
C CYS A 91 9.57 18.91 7.86
N GLN A 92 9.64 19.11 6.55
CA GLN A 92 8.80 20.09 5.88
C GLN A 92 7.33 19.66 5.98
N GLU A 93 6.48 20.65 6.21
CA GLU A 93 5.07 20.39 6.47
C GLU A 93 4.19 21.46 5.82
N VAL A 94 3.07 21.03 5.23
CA VAL A 94 2.05 21.90 4.64
C VAL A 94 0.66 21.45 5.09
N ASP A 95 -0.08 22.38 5.68
CA ASP A 95 -1.41 22.15 6.21
C ASP A 95 -2.52 22.48 5.20
N PHE A 96 -3.69 21.90 5.43
CA PHE A 96 -4.92 22.25 4.73
C PHE A 96 -6.16 21.78 5.49
N ASN A 97 -7.30 22.33 5.10
CA ASN A 97 -8.60 21.98 5.68
C ASN A 97 -9.39 21.13 4.70
N LEU A 98 -10.05 20.11 5.25
CA LEU A 98 -11.00 19.27 4.56
C LEU A 98 -12.35 19.37 5.27
N GLN A 99 -13.43 19.12 4.53
CA GLN A 99 -14.76 19.11 5.11
C GLN A 99 -15.64 18.06 4.43
N THR A 100 -16.50 17.44 5.22
CA THR A 100 -17.48 16.45 4.76
C THR A 100 -18.67 16.45 5.68
N THR A 101 -19.56 15.46 5.53
CA THR A 101 -20.70 15.22 6.40
C THR A 101 -20.57 13.85 7.03
N ILE A 102 -21.41 13.56 8.02
CA ILE A 102 -21.60 12.18 8.49
C ILE A 102 -22.07 11.30 7.31
N ASN A 103 -21.49 10.11 7.20
CA ASN A 103 -21.60 9.17 6.07
C ASN A 103 -21.09 9.73 4.72
N GLY A 104 -20.38 10.85 4.73
CA GLY A 104 -19.73 11.43 3.56
C GLY A 104 -18.32 10.89 3.39
N THR A 105 -17.86 10.88 2.14
CA THR A 105 -16.50 10.47 1.76
C THR A 105 -15.81 11.58 0.98
N ILE A 106 -14.58 11.91 1.38
CA ILE A 106 -13.69 12.83 0.67
C ILE A 106 -12.66 11.99 -0.08
N ASN A 107 -12.35 12.40 -1.31
CA ASN A 107 -11.29 11.79 -2.08
C ASN A 107 -10.36 12.87 -2.65
N PHE A 108 -9.05 12.70 -2.46
CA PHE A 108 -8.03 13.64 -2.90
C PHE A 108 -6.72 12.92 -3.19
N ASN A 109 -5.78 13.62 -3.81
CA ASN A 109 -4.46 13.07 -4.16
C ASN A 109 -3.41 14.17 -4.20
N THR A 110 -2.15 13.76 -4.25
CA THR A 110 -0.99 14.66 -4.22
C THR A 110 -0.92 15.61 -5.42
N GLU A 111 -1.48 15.19 -6.57
CA GLU A 111 -1.38 15.93 -7.86
C GLU A 111 -2.64 16.70 -8.23
N ASN A 112 -3.68 16.67 -7.38
CA ASN A 112 -5.01 17.21 -7.68
C ASN A 112 -5.63 16.72 -9.01
N ILE A 113 -5.30 15.50 -9.45
CA ILE A 113 -5.81 14.92 -10.70
C ILE A 113 -7.13 14.18 -10.44
N GLY A 114 -8.19 14.50 -11.20
CA GLY A 114 -9.43 13.74 -11.20
C GLY A 114 -10.70 14.59 -11.09
N PRO A 115 -11.89 13.96 -11.14
CA PRO A 115 -13.16 14.67 -11.31
C PRO A 115 -13.73 15.31 -10.02
N ARG A 116 -13.19 14.99 -8.84
CA ARG A 116 -13.69 15.46 -7.53
C ARG A 116 -12.58 15.65 -6.48
N THR A 117 -11.45 16.20 -6.88
CA THR A 117 -10.44 16.57 -5.88
C THR A 117 -10.90 17.85 -5.17
N THR A 118 -11.03 17.79 -3.84
CA THR A 118 -10.92 19.01 -3.03
C THR A 118 -9.60 19.67 -3.42
N ASN A 119 -9.58 20.97 -3.68
CA ASN A 119 -8.33 21.71 -3.94
C ASN A 119 -7.46 21.63 -2.69
N VAL A 120 -6.60 20.62 -2.62
CA VAL A 120 -5.60 20.45 -1.57
C VAL A 120 -4.29 21.03 -2.07
N PRO A 121 -3.50 21.70 -1.23
CA PRO A 121 -2.16 22.10 -1.63
C PRO A 121 -1.34 20.84 -1.97
N ALA A 122 -0.45 20.98 -2.94
CA ALA A 122 0.52 19.93 -3.23
C ALA A 122 1.39 19.67 -1.99
N PRO A 123 1.81 18.41 -1.74
CA PRO A 123 2.78 18.11 -0.69
C PRO A 123 4.07 18.92 -0.88
N PRO A 124 4.83 19.19 0.20
CA PRO A 124 6.15 19.79 0.07
C PRO A 124 7.06 18.91 -0.80
N ASN A 125 8.14 19.49 -1.33
CA ASN A 125 9.14 18.72 -2.07
C ASN A 125 9.98 17.88 -1.09
N CYS A 126 9.42 16.74 -0.68
CA CYS A 126 10.03 15.86 0.29
C CYS A 126 11.34 15.29 -0.28
N PRO A 127 12.38 15.11 0.55
CA PRO A 127 13.57 14.39 0.15
C PRO A 127 13.18 12.99 -0.32
N SER A 128 13.66 12.58 -1.50
CA SER A 128 13.62 11.19 -1.92
C SER A 128 14.78 10.43 -1.29
N ASP A 129 14.55 9.18 -0.89
CA ASP A 129 15.65 8.28 -0.58
C ASP A 129 16.47 8.08 -1.87
N PRO A 130 17.81 8.24 -1.86
CA PRO A 130 18.63 7.95 -3.04
C PRO A 130 18.54 6.49 -3.53
N ALA A 131 18.04 5.56 -2.71
CA ALA A 131 17.75 4.19 -3.11
C ALA A 131 16.39 4.03 -3.81
N GLU A 132 15.50 5.02 -3.72
CA GLU A 132 14.20 4.99 -4.38
C GLU A 132 14.26 5.62 -5.78
N GLU A 133 13.69 4.94 -6.77
CA GLU A 133 13.43 5.53 -8.08
C GLU A 133 12.34 6.64 -8.01
N GLU A 134 11.63 6.71 -6.88
CA GLU A 134 10.48 7.57 -6.67
C GLU A 134 10.86 8.88 -5.97
N SER A 135 10.23 9.97 -6.39
CA SER A 135 10.44 11.27 -5.77
C SER A 135 9.48 11.48 -4.60
N GLY A 136 10.03 11.90 -3.46
CA GLY A 136 9.29 12.23 -2.24
C GLY A 136 9.19 11.06 -1.26
N GLY A 137 8.75 11.36 -0.04
CA GLY A 137 8.63 10.41 1.05
C GLY A 137 8.15 11.13 2.32
N GLY A 138 7.09 10.61 2.93
CA GLY A 138 6.42 11.27 4.04
C GLY A 138 5.11 10.57 4.41
N TYR A 139 4.37 11.19 5.31
CA TYR A 139 3.08 10.71 5.79
C TYR A 139 2.07 11.85 5.84
N LEU A 140 0.79 11.49 5.88
CA LEU A 140 -0.31 12.43 6.06
C LEU A 140 -0.95 12.15 7.42
N ILE A 141 -1.16 13.21 8.21
CA ILE A 141 -1.92 13.13 9.46
C ILE A 141 -3.17 13.99 9.35
N VAL A 142 -4.32 13.44 9.73
CA VAL A 142 -5.63 14.10 9.64
C VAL A 142 -6.37 13.96 10.95
N TRP A 143 -7.01 15.01 11.44
CA TRP A 143 -7.80 14.97 12.67
C TRP A 143 -9.08 15.81 12.59
N VAL A 144 -10.03 15.49 13.47
CA VAL A 144 -11.30 16.21 13.58
C VAL A 144 -11.11 17.54 14.29
N THR A 145 -11.75 18.59 13.76
CA THR A 145 -11.75 19.94 14.34
C THR A 145 -13.17 20.51 14.42
N ASP A 146 -13.33 21.58 15.21
CA ASP A 146 -14.49 22.45 15.14
C ASP A 146 -14.37 23.47 13.98
N ALA A 147 -15.40 24.30 13.79
CA ALA A 147 -15.39 25.35 12.76
C ALA A 147 -14.32 26.44 12.99
N SER A 148 -13.72 26.51 14.18
CA SER A 148 -12.62 27.42 14.53
C SER A 148 -11.24 26.78 14.36
N GLY A 149 -11.18 25.50 13.96
CA GLY A 149 -9.94 24.74 13.80
C GLY A 149 -9.40 24.13 15.10
N ASN A 150 -10.15 24.15 16.21
CA ASN A 150 -9.71 23.51 17.44
C ASN A 150 -9.89 21.99 17.33
N PRO A 151 -8.92 21.16 17.76
CA PRO A 151 -9.08 19.71 17.82
C PRO A 151 -10.27 19.28 18.68
N VAL A 152 -11.07 18.34 18.16
CA VAL A 152 -12.26 17.79 18.81
C VAL A 152 -12.17 16.27 18.83
N ALA A 153 -12.63 15.64 19.93
CA ALA A 153 -12.81 14.21 20.00
C ALA A 153 -13.92 13.78 19.02
N GLY A 154 -13.58 12.97 18.02
CA GLY A 154 -14.48 12.54 16.97
C GLY A 154 -14.77 11.04 17.03
N ASP A 155 -13.73 10.22 16.97
CA ASP A 155 -13.78 8.75 16.88
C ASP A 155 -14.76 8.29 15.81
N ALA A 156 -14.61 8.91 14.64
CA ALA A 156 -15.56 8.89 13.52
C ALA A 156 -14.88 8.63 12.17
N LEU A 157 -13.55 8.71 12.12
CA LEU A 157 -12.79 8.71 10.88
C LEU A 157 -12.39 7.30 10.48
N LEU A 158 -12.59 7.00 9.21
CA LEU A 158 -12.09 5.83 8.50
C LEU A 158 -11.35 6.36 7.28
N GLY A 159 -10.28 5.68 6.87
CA GLY A 159 -9.60 6.08 5.66
C GLY A 159 -8.68 5.02 5.12
N ASP A 160 -8.46 5.12 3.82
CA ASP A 160 -7.54 4.30 3.07
C ASP A 160 -6.72 5.15 2.10
N GLU A 161 -5.53 4.68 1.79
CA GLU A 161 -4.68 5.23 0.75
C GLU A 161 -4.45 4.18 -0.33
N VAL A 162 -4.36 4.64 -1.57
CA VAL A 162 -3.95 3.84 -2.72
C VAL A 162 -2.67 4.42 -3.27
N PHE A 163 -1.63 3.59 -3.26
CA PHE A 163 -0.34 3.86 -3.87
C PHE A 163 -0.20 3.11 -5.20
N ARG A 164 0.49 3.70 -6.18
CA ARG A 164 0.81 3.10 -7.48
C ARG A 164 2.30 3.19 -7.75
N GLY A 165 3.00 2.06 -7.68
CA GLY A 165 4.41 1.97 -8.05
C GLY A 165 4.64 2.00 -9.56
N SER A 166 3.73 1.38 -10.32
CA SER A 166 3.87 1.28 -11.78
C SER A 166 2.53 1.26 -12.52
N SER A 167 2.57 1.25 -13.85
CA SER A 167 1.39 1.21 -14.71
C SER A 167 0.54 -0.05 -14.55
N LEU A 168 1.10 -1.10 -13.94
CA LEU A 168 0.46 -2.40 -13.74
C LEU A 168 0.36 -2.79 -12.25
N SER A 169 0.79 -1.91 -11.35
CA SER A 169 0.87 -2.19 -9.91
C SER A 169 0.18 -1.11 -9.11
N ALA A 170 -0.59 -1.54 -8.11
CA ALA A 170 -1.22 -0.67 -7.15
C ALA A 170 -1.40 -1.42 -5.83
N GLN A 171 -1.30 -0.66 -4.75
CA GLN A 171 -1.45 -1.14 -3.40
C GLN A 171 -2.40 -0.23 -2.63
N ALA A 172 -3.15 -0.81 -1.70
CA ALA A 172 -3.98 -0.06 -0.79
C ALA A 172 -3.61 -0.37 0.67
N TYR A 173 -3.71 0.64 1.53
CA TYR A 173 -3.51 0.54 2.96
C TYR A 173 -4.64 1.24 3.70
N ASP A 174 -5.06 0.66 4.81
CA ASP A 174 -5.89 1.40 5.76
C ASP A 174 -5.02 2.40 6.52
N ALA A 175 -5.55 3.60 6.76
CA ALA A 175 -4.94 4.55 7.67
C ALA A 175 -4.88 3.97 9.08
N ILE A 176 -3.87 4.35 9.86
CA ILE A 176 -3.77 3.96 11.27
C ILE A 176 -4.67 4.91 12.08
N PRO A 177 -5.79 4.41 12.68
CA PRO A 177 -6.66 5.26 13.48
C PRO A 177 -6.12 5.40 14.90
N ILE A 178 -6.22 6.61 15.46
CA ILE A 178 -5.93 6.89 16.86
C ILE A 178 -7.16 7.56 17.48
N GLN A 179 -7.69 6.98 18.55
CA GLN A 179 -8.88 7.49 19.20
C GLN A 179 -8.56 8.63 20.19
N ALA A 180 -9.56 9.48 20.44
CA ALA A 180 -9.52 10.45 21.52
C ALA A 180 -9.76 9.77 22.88
N VAL A 181 -9.39 10.47 23.95
CA VAL A 181 -9.69 10.02 25.34
C VAL A 181 -11.00 10.61 25.85
N ALA A 182 -11.40 11.77 25.33
CA ALA A 182 -12.64 12.45 25.70
C ALA A 182 -13.85 11.94 24.91
N ALA A 183 -15.05 12.22 25.41
CA ALA A 183 -16.28 11.89 24.72
C ALA A 183 -16.41 12.66 23.39
N THR A 184 -16.99 12.03 22.38
CA THR A 184 -17.27 12.62 21.06
C THR A 184 -17.91 14.01 21.17
N GLY A 185 -17.41 14.97 20.39
CA GLY A 185 -17.83 16.37 20.37
C GLY A 185 -17.12 17.27 21.38
N THR A 186 -16.29 16.72 22.27
CA THR A 186 -15.53 17.51 23.24
C THR A 186 -14.32 18.16 22.57
N GLN A 187 -14.16 19.47 22.74
CA GLN A 187 -12.92 20.15 22.37
C GLN A 187 -11.79 19.67 23.28
N ILE A 188 -10.71 19.17 22.67
CA ILE A 188 -9.57 18.59 23.38
C ILE A 188 -8.29 19.38 23.20
N GLY A 189 -8.23 20.31 22.24
CA GLY A 189 -7.07 21.16 22.01
C GLY A 189 -7.43 22.59 21.60
N VAL A 190 -6.44 23.34 21.15
CA VAL A 190 -6.60 24.68 20.58
C VAL A 190 -6.08 24.70 19.14
N ALA A 191 -6.68 25.52 18.28
CA ALA A 191 -6.24 25.68 16.90
C ALA A 191 -4.76 26.08 16.83
N GLY A 192 -3.99 25.37 16.00
CA GLY A 192 -2.53 25.56 15.87
C GLY A 192 -1.71 25.11 17.09
N GLY A 193 -2.36 24.53 18.11
CA GLY A 193 -1.68 23.92 19.26
C GLY A 193 -1.15 22.52 18.96
N PRO A 194 -0.32 21.97 19.86
CA PRO A 194 0.16 20.60 19.74
C PRO A 194 -0.98 19.58 19.85
N LEU A 195 -0.84 18.46 19.14
CA LEU A 195 -1.63 17.26 19.35
C LEU A 195 -0.89 16.36 20.35
N LEU A 196 -1.55 16.05 21.47
CA LEU A 196 -0.96 15.26 22.55
C LEU A 196 -1.45 13.81 22.51
N PHE A 197 -0.53 12.88 22.30
CA PHE A 197 -0.73 11.44 22.32
C PHE A 197 -0.16 10.86 23.63
N ASP A 198 -0.55 11.45 24.75
CA ASP A 198 -0.08 11.15 26.11
C ASP A 198 -1.24 10.72 27.04
N GLY A 199 -2.40 10.41 26.45
CA GLY A 199 -3.62 10.10 27.20
C GLY A 199 -4.39 11.33 27.69
N SER A 200 -3.92 12.55 27.42
CA SER A 200 -4.65 13.78 27.77
C SER A 200 -5.66 14.22 26.69
N MET A 201 -5.28 14.12 25.41
CA MET A 201 -6.14 14.43 24.27
C MET A 201 -6.49 13.15 23.50
N TYR A 202 -5.45 12.48 23.00
CA TYR A 202 -5.54 11.23 22.25
C TYR A 202 -4.94 10.08 23.05
N LYS A 203 -5.38 8.86 22.73
CA LYS A 203 -4.77 7.66 23.28
C LYS A 203 -3.28 7.63 22.96
N GLU A 204 -2.51 7.10 23.89
CA GLU A 204 -1.08 6.96 23.76
C GLU A 204 -0.74 6.00 22.61
N VAL A 205 0.21 6.40 21.77
CA VAL A 205 0.83 5.55 20.76
C VAL A 205 2.08 4.94 21.37
N THR A 206 2.54 3.78 20.91
CA THR A 206 3.70 3.13 21.53
C THR A 206 4.99 3.43 20.78
N GLY A 207 6.10 3.13 21.44
CA GLY A 207 7.44 3.23 20.85
C GLY A 207 7.92 1.92 20.21
N THR A 208 7.03 0.93 20.05
CA THR A 208 7.40 -0.45 19.76
C THR A 208 6.44 -1.11 18.79
N ILE A 209 6.99 -1.70 17.73
CA ILE A 209 6.25 -2.37 16.67
C ILE A 209 6.65 -3.83 16.57
N PHE A 210 5.71 -4.67 16.16
CA PHE A 210 6.00 -6.06 15.83
C PHE A 210 5.06 -6.60 14.77
N GLY A 211 5.52 -7.61 14.04
CA GLY A 211 4.69 -8.28 13.05
C GLY A 211 5.48 -9.35 12.32
N SER A 212 4.78 -10.16 11.54
CA SER A 212 5.45 -11.16 10.72
C SER A 212 5.72 -10.60 9.34
N ILE A 213 6.96 -10.72 8.87
CA ILE A 213 7.39 -10.20 7.56
C ILE A 213 8.03 -11.30 6.72
N PRO A 214 7.84 -11.27 5.39
CA PRO A 214 8.70 -12.01 4.50
C PRO A 214 10.12 -11.43 4.56
N TYR A 215 11.12 -12.29 4.44
CA TYR A 215 12.50 -11.84 4.29
C TYR A 215 12.81 -11.62 2.80
N GLN A 216 13.73 -10.69 2.55
CA GLN A 216 14.16 -10.34 1.20
C GLN A 216 14.78 -11.56 0.51
N SER A 217 14.59 -11.66 -0.81
CA SER A 217 15.23 -12.63 -1.71
C SER A 217 15.57 -11.98 -3.05
N THR A 218 16.22 -12.72 -3.96
CA THR A 218 16.56 -12.20 -5.31
C THR A 218 15.38 -11.74 -6.15
N GLU A 219 14.16 -12.19 -5.85
CA GLU A 219 12.93 -11.83 -6.60
C GLU A 219 11.92 -11.07 -5.72
N LYS A 220 12.28 -10.81 -4.45
CA LYS A 220 11.36 -10.29 -3.45
C LYS A 220 12.05 -9.23 -2.63
N GLU A 221 11.65 -7.99 -2.80
CA GLU A 221 12.13 -6.88 -1.98
C GLU A 221 11.17 -6.66 -0.83
N THR A 222 11.71 -6.30 0.33
CA THR A 222 10.91 -6.00 1.51
C THR A 222 11.52 -4.79 2.18
N SER A 223 10.67 -3.82 2.46
CA SER A 223 11.05 -2.54 3.04
C SER A 223 10.17 -2.24 4.23
N LEU A 224 10.73 -1.51 5.19
CA LEU A 224 10.03 -1.04 6.37
C LEU A 224 9.83 0.47 6.23
N ILE A 225 8.59 0.93 6.20
CA ILE A 225 8.26 2.33 6.38
C ILE A 225 8.11 2.56 7.88
N LEU A 226 8.88 3.49 8.43
CA LEU A 226 8.89 3.84 9.84
C LEU A 226 8.66 5.34 9.99
N LEU A 227 7.81 5.72 10.93
CA LEU A 227 7.52 7.11 11.24
C LEU A 227 7.30 7.33 12.74
N THR A 228 7.46 8.58 13.17
CA THR A 228 7.20 9.00 14.54
C THR A 228 6.24 10.19 14.53
N LEU A 229 5.41 10.32 15.56
CA LEU A 229 4.55 11.49 15.73
C LEU A 229 5.20 12.56 16.62
N ASP A 230 6.37 12.28 17.20
CA ASP A 230 7.21 13.22 17.94
C ASP A 230 7.96 14.15 16.99
N VAL A 231 7.19 15.04 16.37
CA VAL A 231 7.64 15.94 15.29
C VAL A 231 7.36 17.39 15.63
N GLN A 232 8.38 18.21 15.43
CA GLN A 232 8.28 19.67 15.35
C GLN A 232 8.25 20.06 13.87
N SER A 233 7.05 20.32 13.35
CA SER A 233 6.85 20.64 11.93
C SER A 233 7.61 21.90 11.51
N ASN A 234 8.21 21.87 10.32
CA ASN A 234 9.01 22.96 9.75
C ASN A 234 10.21 23.42 10.62
N LEU A 235 10.61 22.62 11.61
CA LEU A 235 11.78 22.85 12.47
C LEU A 235 12.74 21.64 12.43
N PRO A 236 14.01 21.81 12.86
CA PRO A 236 14.93 20.69 12.99
C PRO A 236 14.46 19.69 14.05
N ASN A 237 14.40 18.41 13.69
CA ASN A 237 14.05 17.31 14.56
C ASN A 237 15.29 16.47 14.92
N SER A 238 15.23 15.78 16.06
CA SER A 238 16.25 14.80 16.39
C SER A 238 15.99 13.49 15.63
N PRO A 239 17.02 12.81 15.10
CA PRO A 239 16.83 11.49 14.50
C PRO A 239 16.25 10.50 15.51
N THR A 240 15.29 9.70 15.06
CA THR A 240 14.70 8.59 15.80
C THR A 240 15.52 7.34 15.53
N PHE A 241 16.03 6.71 16.60
CA PHE A 241 16.78 5.47 16.53
C PHE A 241 15.91 4.30 16.98
N VAL A 242 15.97 3.19 16.25
CA VAL A 242 15.21 1.99 16.52
C VAL A 242 16.07 0.75 16.29
N GLY A 243 16.15 -0.11 17.30
CA GLY A 243 16.68 -1.46 17.15
C GLY A 243 15.61 -2.38 16.56
N LEU A 244 16.03 -3.34 15.74
CA LEU A 244 15.17 -4.32 15.09
C LEU A 244 15.69 -5.72 15.38
N ASN A 245 14.81 -6.61 15.80
CA ASN A 245 15.09 -8.00 16.12
C ASN A 245 14.26 -8.90 15.20
N PHE A 246 14.93 -9.63 14.31
CA PHE A 246 14.32 -10.58 13.38
C PHE A 246 14.48 -12.00 13.90
N TYR A 247 13.40 -12.77 13.87
CA TYR A 247 13.34 -14.15 14.33
C TYR A 247 12.85 -15.07 13.21
N ASN A 248 13.54 -16.16 12.93
CA ASN A 248 13.05 -17.17 12.01
C ASN A 248 12.22 -18.26 12.69
N GLU A 249 11.81 -19.28 11.92
CA GLU A 249 11.02 -20.42 12.41
C GLU A 249 11.75 -21.24 13.49
N GLY A 250 13.09 -21.22 13.49
CA GLY A 250 13.92 -21.85 14.51
C GLY A 250 14.24 -20.97 15.70
N GLU A 251 13.56 -19.83 15.85
CA GLU A 251 13.79 -18.81 16.89
C GLU A 251 15.21 -18.22 16.89
N GLN A 252 15.93 -18.34 15.77
CA GLN A 252 17.24 -17.71 15.62
C GLN A 252 17.07 -16.21 15.43
N LEU A 253 17.87 -15.44 16.17
CA LEU A 253 17.80 -13.99 16.21
C LEU A 253 18.89 -13.36 15.33
N ILE A 254 18.49 -12.41 14.49
CA ILE A 254 19.35 -11.41 13.90
C ILE A 254 18.90 -10.03 14.40
N SER A 255 19.80 -9.32 15.07
CA SER A 255 19.54 -7.95 15.55
C SER A 255 20.28 -6.93 14.69
N THR A 256 19.61 -5.82 14.42
CA THR A 256 20.17 -4.67 13.71
C THR A 256 19.54 -3.38 14.26
N ALA A 257 19.86 -2.24 13.65
CA ALA A 257 19.24 -0.98 13.97
C ALA A 257 19.14 -0.11 12.72
N THR A 258 18.17 0.80 12.73
CA THR A 258 18.06 1.87 11.75
C THR A 258 17.74 3.19 12.44
N ASN A 259 17.85 4.29 11.70
CA ASN A 259 17.41 5.60 12.13
C ASN A 259 16.75 6.35 10.98
N PHE A 260 15.86 7.26 11.33
CA PHE A 260 15.14 8.11 10.39
C PHE A 260 14.77 9.43 11.09
N THR A 261 14.36 10.43 10.33
CA THR A 261 13.88 11.71 10.88
C THR A 261 12.45 11.93 10.39
N CYS A 262 11.47 11.94 11.30
CA CYS A 262 10.02 12.01 11.08
C CYS A 262 9.43 10.82 10.32
N TRP A 263 10.01 10.47 9.18
CA TRP A 263 9.62 9.37 8.32
C TRP A 263 10.85 8.79 7.61
N GLY A 264 10.88 7.50 7.36
CA GLY A 264 11.88 6.85 6.52
C GLY A 264 11.44 5.48 6.04
N LYS A 265 11.81 5.13 4.81
CA LYS A 265 11.71 3.78 4.25
C LYS A 265 13.09 3.12 4.30
N VAL A 266 13.13 1.86 4.67
CA VAL A 266 14.39 1.11 4.83
C VAL A 266 14.24 -0.29 4.28
N ASP A 267 15.01 -0.62 3.25
CA ASP A 267 15.07 -1.98 2.71
C ASP A 267 15.76 -2.94 3.67
N LEU A 268 15.23 -4.16 3.80
CA LEU A 268 15.82 -5.14 4.70
C LEU A 268 17.28 -5.45 4.35
N GLY A 269 17.65 -5.45 3.08
CA GLY A 269 18.99 -5.74 2.59
C GLY A 269 19.99 -4.60 2.83
N SER A 270 19.52 -3.36 3.00
CA SER A 270 20.36 -2.20 3.29
C SER A 270 20.67 -2.04 4.78
N LEU A 271 19.89 -2.71 5.65
CA LEU A 271 20.15 -2.75 7.09
C LEU A 271 21.54 -3.35 7.40
N PRO A 272 22.23 -2.86 8.44
CA PRO A 272 23.46 -3.48 8.92
C PRO A 272 23.24 -4.98 9.24
N GLY A 273 23.93 -5.86 8.50
CA GLY A 273 23.75 -7.31 8.65
C GLY A 273 22.47 -7.87 8.03
N GLY A 274 21.67 -7.05 7.34
CA GLY A 274 20.42 -7.42 6.68
C GLY A 274 20.58 -8.47 5.57
N GLN A 275 21.76 -8.52 4.94
CA GLN A 275 22.12 -9.58 3.98
C GLN A 275 22.03 -11.00 4.58
N ASN A 276 22.16 -11.14 5.91
CA ASN A 276 22.02 -12.43 6.58
C ASN A 276 20.55 -12.88 6.71
N LEU A 277 19.59 -11.95 6.56
CA LEU A 277 18.15 -12.25 6.49
C LEU A 277 17.79 -12.94 5.18
N ASN A 278 18.54 -12.65 4.11
CA ASN A 278 18.38 -13.23 2.77
C ASN A 278 19.28 -14.45 2.57
N THR A 279 19.21 -15.41 3.49
CA THR A 279 19.92 -16.68 3.35
C THR A 279 18.94 -17.84 3.44
N ASP A 280 19.16 -18.88 2.63
CA ASP A 280 18.36 -20.11 2.67
C ASP A 280 18.28 -20.72 4.07
N PHE A 281 19.27 -20.43 4.93
CA PHE A 281 19.33 -20.88 6.31
C PHE A 281 18.44 -20.06 7.25
N PHE A 282 18.34 -18.74 7.06
CA PHE A 282 17.48 -17.92 7.92
C PHE A 282 16.01 -18.10 7.57
N GLY A 283 15.69 -18.44 6.33
CA GLY A 283 14.33 -18.74 5.87
C GLY A 283 13.69 -17.59 5.09
N THR A 284 12.41 -17.73 4.75
CA THR A 284 11.73 -16.79 3.82
C THR A 284 10.74 -15.86 4.51
N LYS A 285 10.45 -16.08 5.79
CA LYS A 285 9.51 -15.31 6.60
C LYS A 285 9.86 -15.48 8.07
N GLY A 286 9.53 -14.48 8.87
CA GLY A 286 9.66 -14.59 10.31
C GLY A 286 8.97 -13.46 11.05
N LEU A 287 9.31 -13.31 12.33
CA LEU A 287 8.79 -12.26 13.21
C LEU A 287 9.84 -11.16 13.32
N VAL A 288 9.42 -9.91 13.14
CA VAL A 288 10.22 -8.74 13.52
C VAL A 288 9.62 -8.10 14.76
N LYS A 289 10.48 -7.66 15.67
CA LYS A 289 10.15 -6.83 16.83
C LYS A 289 11.12 -5.67 16.90
N SER A 290 10.62 -4.46 17.06
CA SER A 290 11.49 -3.33 17.37
C SER A 290 11.85 -3.30 18.86
N THR A 291 12.93 -2.60 19.17
CA THR A 291 13.13 -2.03 20.51
C THR A 291 12.27 -0.77 20.65
N GLY A 292 12.23 -0.19 21.85
CA GLY A 292 11.70 1.17 22.04
C GLY A 292 12.45 2.16 21.15
N ALA A 293 11.71 2.95 20.38
CA ALA A 293 12.24 4.06 19.61
C ALA A 293 12.65 5.21 20.53
N VAL A 294 13.78 5.86 20.22
CA VAL A 294 14.31 6.97 21.02
C VAL A 294 14.81 8.10 20.14
N GLN A 295 14.61 9.34 20.60
CA GLN A 295 15.32 10.52 20.11
C GLN A 295 16.30 10.98 21.19
N GLY A 296 17.59 10.77 20.94
CA GLY A 296 18.62 10.91 21.98
C GLY A 296 18.42 9.88 23.09
N SER A 297 17.91 10.31 24.24
CA SER A 297 17.57 9.44 25.39
C SER A 297 16.09 9.41 25.72
N THR A 298 15.26 10.12 24.96
CA THR A 298 13.83 10.26 25.22
C THR A 298 13.08 9.21 24.41
N PRO A 299 12.25 8.36 25.03
CA PRO A 299 11.34 7.47 24.32
C PRO A 299 10.41 8.28 23.41
N VAL A 300 10.20 7.80 22.19
CA VAL A 300 9.28 8.41 21.21
C VAL A 300 8.39 7.35 20.60
N THR A 301 7.32 7.79 19.94
CA THR A 301 6.43 6.91 19.19
C THR A 301 7.09 6.31 17.97
N LEU A 302 6.62 5.11 17.65
CA LEU A 302 6.98 4.40 16.44
C LEU A 302 5.73 3.79 15.83
N LEU A 303 5.42 4.25 14.63
CA LEU A 303 4.47 3.62 13.74
C LEU A 303 5.26 3.02 12.57
N GLY A 304 4.77 1.91 12.04
CA GLY A 304 5.44 1.30 10.91
C GLY A 304 4.54 0.43 10.06
N VAL A 305 4.95 0.30 8.81
CA VAL A 305 4.29 -0.50 7.78
C VAL A 305 5.34 -1.34 7.08
N VAL A 306 4.95 -2.54 6.68
CA VAL A 306 5.76 -3.42 5.84
C VAL A 306 5.33 -3.19 4.41
N GLU A 307 6.30 -3.00 3.53
CA GLU A 307 6.09 -3.04 2.08
C GLU A 307 6.86 -4.21 1.50
N ARG A 308 6.30 -4.79 0.44
CA ARG A 308 6.91 -5.89 -0.28
C ARG A 308 6.63 -5.74 -1.76
N GLU A 309 7.68 -5.89 -2.54
CA GLU A 309 7.61 -5.92 -4.00
C GLU A 309 8.09 -7.29 -4.48
N GLU A 310 7.29 -7.94 -5.35
CA GLU A 310 7.67 -9.18 -6.02
C GLU A 310 7.69 -8.94 -7.52
N GLU A 311 8.84 -9.13 -8.16
CA GLU A 311 8.97 -9.06 -9.60
C GLU A 311 8.87 -10.45 -10.21
N PHE A 312 8.03 -10.61 -11.24
CA PHE A 312 7.98 -11.83 -12.02
C PHE A 312 7.74 -11.53 -13.49
N THR A 313 8.21 -12.44 -14.35
CA THR A 313 8.03 -12.33 -15.79
C THR A 313 6.95 -13.30 -16.24
N LEU A 314 5.88 -12.80 -16.84
CA LEU A 314 4.90 -13.63 -17.53
C LEU A 314 5.29 -13.81 -19.01
N PRO A 315 5.52 -15.05 -19.47
CA PRO A 315 5.64 -15.32 -20.90
C PRO A 315 4.24 -15.27 -21.53
N VAL A 316 3.99 -14.26 -22.35
CA VAL A 316 2.81 -14.19 -23.20
C VAL A 316 3.17 -14.79 -24.55
N VAL A 317 2.63 -15.98 -24.81
CA VAL A 317 2.74 -16.66 -26.10
C VAL A 317 1.58 -16.19 -26.99
N GLY A 318 1.89 -15.33 -27.95
CA GLY A 318 0.96 -14.94 -29.01
C GLY A 318 1.18 -15.79 -30.25
N GLU A 319 0.10 -16.22 -30.89
CA GLU A 319 0.15 -16.81 -32.23
C GLU A 319 -0.15 -15.74 -33.27
N VAL A 320 0.80 -15.47 -34.16
CA VAL A 320 0.59 -14.61 -35.33
C VAL A 320 0.27 -15.51 -36.51
N ILE A 321 -0.93 -15.37 -37.07
CA ILE A 321 -1.35 -16.04 -38.30
C ILE A 321 -1.30 -15.04 -39.45
N GLY A 322 -0.43 -15.28 -40.42
CA GLY A 322 -0.36 -14.50 -41.65
C GLY A 322 -0.70 -15.38 -42.85
N THR A 323 -1.62 -14.92 -43.70
CA THR A 323 -1.95 -15.60 -44.96
C THR A 323 -1.21 -14.93 -46.12
N ILE A 324 -0.36 -15.67 -46.81
CA ILE A 324 0.30 -15.22 -48.04
C ILE A 324 -0.37 -15.90 -49.22
N SER A 325 -0.86 -15.11 -50.18
CA SER A 325 -1.37 -15.61 -51.46
C SER A 325 -0.39 -15.23 -52.57
N ALA A 326 0.12 -16.23 -53.29
CA ALA A 326 0.96 -16.03 -54.46
C ALA A 326 0.29 -16.63 -55.70
N VAL A 327 0.27 -15.87 -56.79
CA VAL A 327 -0.20 -16.32 -58.11
C VAL A 327 1.04 -16.65 -58.93
N GLY A 328 1.39 -17.94 -59.01
CA GLY A 328 2.59 -18.43 -59.70
C GLY A 328 2.24 -19.36 -60.87
N GLY A 329 2.83 -19.09 -62.05
CA GLY A 329 2.71 -19.95 -63.22
C GLY A 329 3.40 -21.30 -63.02
N LEU A 330 2.75 -22.38 -63.49
CA LEU A 330 3.21 -23.76 -63.43
C LEU A 330 4.51 -23.94 -64.23
N PHE A 331 5.67 -23.98 -63.56
CA PHE A 331 6.88 -24.59 -64.09
C PHE A 331 7.39 -25.67 -63.13
N PRO A 332 7.68 -26.90 -63.61
CA PRO A 332 8.24 -27.96 -62.79
C PRO A 332 9.64 -27.53 -62.31
N GLY A 333 9.82 -27.41 -60.99
CA GLY A 333 11.07 -27.00 -60.35
C GLY A 333 11.01 -25.70 -59.53
N SER A 334 9.84 -25.10 -59.34
CA SER A 334 9.69 -23.89 -58.52
C SER A 334 9.57 -24.22 -57.02
N SER A 335 10.59 -23.86 -56.24
CA SER A 335 10.54 -23.87 -54.77
C SER A 335 9.99 -22.54 -54.25
N CYS A 336 8.97 -22.59 -53.40
CA CYS A 336 8.47 -21.40 -52.71
C CYS A 336 9.39 -21.09 -51.53
N THR A 337 10.23 -20.07 -51.64
CA THR A 337 11.14 -19.63 -50.56
C THR A 337 10.54 -18.41 -49.89
N VAL A 338 10.04 -18.57 -48.66
CA VAL A 338 9.62 -17.45 -47.82
C VAL A 338 10.84 -16.95 -47.04
N SER A 339 11.20 -15.68 -47.21
CA SER A 339 12.25 -15.04 -46.41
C SER A 339 11.61 -13.98 -45.52
N SER A 340 11.89 -14.00 -44.21
CA SER A 340 11.49 -12.95 -43.27
C SER A 340 12.66 -11.98 -43.09
N SER A 341 12.36 -10.68 -43.05
CA SER A 341 13.36 -9.61 -42.88
C SER A 341 13.63 -9.25 -41.41
N SER A 342 12.96 -9.92 -40.45
CA SER A 342 12.92 -9.53 -39.04
C SER A 342 13.60 -10.51 -38.07
N GLY A 343 14.42 -11.46 -38.56
CA GLY A 343 15.20 -12.36 -37.69
C GLY A 343 14.38 -13.45 -36.97
N VAL A 344 13.05 -13.45 -37.12
CA VAL A 344 12.18 -14.53 -36.65
C VAL A 344 12.15 -15.61 -37.72
N SER A 345 12.69 -16.79 -37.43
CA SER A 345 12.64 -17.93 -38.34
C SER A 345 11.23 -18.51 -38.32
N PRO A 346 10.42 -18.40 -39.38
CA PRO A 346 9.11 -19.03 -39.39
C PRO A 346 9.29 -20.55 -39.46
N SER A 347 8.91 -21.26 -38.40
CA SER A 347 8.65 -22.70 -38.51
C SER A 347 7.32 -22.86 -39.25
N CYS A 348 7.36 -23.13 -40.56
CA CYS A 348 6.15 -23.43 -41.31
C CYS A 348 5.54 -24.74 -40.78
N ALA A 349 4.50 -24.66 -39.96
CA ALA A 349 3.89 -25.82 -39.32
C ALA A 349 3.13 -26.72 -40.31
N ALA A 350 2.62 -26.18 -41.41
CA ALA A 350 2.13 -26.94 -42.55
C ALA A 350 1.95 -26.04 -43.77
N VAL A 351 2.35 -26.50 -44.95
CA VAL A 351 1.97 -25.88 -46.23
C VAL A 351 0.89 -26.74 -46.85
N SER A 352 -0.37 -26.32 -46.78
CA SER A 352 -1.48 -26.98 -47.49
C SER A 352 -1.71 -26.32 -48.84
N CYS A 353 -1.24 -26.95 -49.91
CA CYS A 353 -1.52 -26.51 -51.28
C CYS A 353 -2.82 -27.16 -51.79
N THR A 354 -3.86 -26.38 -52.03
CA THR A 354 -5.11 -26.87 -52.63
C THR A 354 -5.10 -26.65 -54.13
N PHE A 355 -5.18 -27.73 -54.91
CA PHE A 355 -5.25 -27.66 -56.37
C PHE A 355 -6.71 -27.74 -56.82
N GLY A 356 -7.21 -26.69 -57.47
CA GLY A 356 -8.52 -26.70 -58.11
C GLY A 356 -8.39 -26.99 -59.61
N THR A 357 -8.98 -28.09 -60.07
CA THR A 357 -9.18 -28.36 -61.51
C THR A 357 -10.59 -27.98 -61.92
N VAL A 358 -10.72 -27.03 -62.85
CA VAL A 358 -12.01 -26.68 -63.46
C VAL A 358 -12.06 -27.31 -64.86
N CYS A 359 -12.84 -28.37 -65.02
CA CYS A 359 -13.11 -28.91 -66.35
C CYS A 359 -14.35 -28.21 -66.92
N GLN A 360 -14.17 -27.47 -68.02
CA GLN A 360 -15.28 -26.92 -68.78
C GLN A 360 -15.57 -27.82 -69.98
N LEU A 361 -16.84 -28.18 -70.16
CA LEU A 361 -17.30 -28.98 -71.29
C LEU A 361 -17.40 -28.12 -72.54
N PHE A 362 -16.43 -28.25 -73.45
CA PHE A 362 -16.57 -27.82 -74.84
C PHE A 362 -16.85 -29.06 -75.71
N ILE A 363 -18.06 -29.21 -76.24
CA ILE A 363 -18.37 -30.30 -77.17
C ILE A 363 -17.72 -29.97 -78.53
N PRO A 364 -17.04 -30.91 -79.23
CA PRO A 364 -16.98 -32.35 -79.00
C PRO A 364 -15.72 -32.85 -78.27
N PHE A 365 -14.90 -31.97 -77.69
CA PHE A 365 -13.66 -32.35 -76.99
C PHE A 365 -13.64 -31.84 -75.55
N VAL A 366 -13.70 -32.76 -74.58
CA VAL A 366 -13.48 -32.43 -73.16
C VAL A 366 -12.05 -31.92 -72.99
N GLY A 367 -11.90 -30.60 -72.91
CA GLY A 367 -10.63 -29.94 -72.59
C GLY A 367 -10.68 -29.42 -71.16
N CYS A 368 -9.97 -30.05 -70.23
CA CYS A 368 -9.76 -29.46 -68.91
C CYS A 368 -8.65 -28.40 -69.02
N VAL A 369 -8.99 -27.14 -68.74
CA VAL A 369 -8.01 -26.06 -68.63
C VAL A 369 -7.61 -25.97 -67.16
N VAL A 370 -6.34 -26.24 -66.86
CA VAL A 370 -5.81 -26.06 -65.50
C VAL A 370 -5.69 -24.56 -65.26
N THR A 371 -6.62 -23.96 -64.50
CA THR A 371 -6.46 -22.58 -64.04
C THR A 371 -5.25 -22.49 -63.11
N ALA A 372 -4.46 -21.41 -63.26
CA ALA A 372 -3.23 -21.23 -62.50
C ALA A 372 -3.49 -21.41 -60.99
N PRO A 373 -2.71 -22.25 -60.31
CA PRO A 373 -2.96 -22.54 -58.90
C PRO A 373 -2.74 -21.26 -58.10
N THR A 374 -3.73 -20.90 -57.29
CA THR A 374 -3.54 -19.90 -56.23
C THR A 374 -2.93 -20.64 -55.05
N VAL A 375 -1.66 -20.36 -54.74
CA VAL A 375 -1.02 -20.95 -53.57
C VAL A 375 -1.32 -20.04 -52.39
N THR A 376 -2.07 -20.55 -51.42
CA THR A 376 -2.32 -19.87 -50.15
C THR A 376 -1.52 -20.59 -49.08
N CYS A 377 -0.61 -19.88 -48.44
CA CYS A 377 0.17 -20.40 -47.31
C CYS A 377 -0.26 -19.67 -46.05
N ASP A 378 -0.70 -20.41 -45.04
CA ASP A 378 -0.87 -19.88 -43.70
C ASP A 378 0.43 -20.08 -42.93
N ILE A 379 0.98 -18.99 -42.42
CA ILE A 379 2.17 -18.98 -41.59
C ILE A 379 1.71 -18.72 -40.16
N SER A 380 1.84 -19.72 -39.29
CA SER A 380 1.70 -19.57 -37.85
C SER A 380 3.10 -19.40 -37.23
N THR A 381 3.35 -18.28 -36.55
CA THR A 381 4.55 -18.13 -35.71
C THR A 381 4.15 -17.83 -34.28
N SER A 382 4.73 -18.56 -33.33
CA SER A 382 4.61 -18.25 -31.91
C SER A 382 5.61 -17.16 -31.54
N VAL A 383 5.11 -16.01 -31.08
CA VAL A 383 5.95 -14.96 -30.48
C VAL A 383 5.80 -15.08 -28.97
N THR A 384 6.92 -15.32 -28.27
CA THR A 384 6.95 -15.24 -26.80
C THR A 384 7.41 -13.85 -26.42
N ASN A 385 6.51 -13.05 -25.86
CA ASN A 385 6.86 -11.76 -25.26
C ASN A 385 6.92 -11.93 -23.75
N ASN A 386 7.98 -11.43 -23.12
CA ASN A 386 8.12 -11.41 -21.68
C ASN A 386 7.55 -10.09 -21.16
N ILE A 387 6.50 -10.17 -20.35
CA ILE A 387 5.93 -9.02 -19.66
C ILE A 387 6.42 -9.06 -18.21
N GLY A 388 7.19 -8.05 -17.81
CA GLY A 388 7.54 -7.84 -16.41
C GLY A 388 6.31 -7.35 -15.64
N ILE A 389 6.01 -7.99 -14.52
CA ILE A 389 4.91 -7.62 -13.63
C ILE A 389 5.47 -7.51 -12.22
N THR A 390 5.11 -6.43 -11.55
CA THR A 390 5.39 -6.20 -10.15
C THR A 390 4.13 -6.44 -9.35
N ARG A 391 4.24 -7.19 -8.26
CA ARG A 391 3.17 -7.37 -7.28
C ARG A 391 3.59 -6.74 -5.96
N GLU A 392 2.86 -5.71 -5.58
CA GLU A 392 3.07 -4.99 -4.34
C GLU A 392 2.10 -5.48 -3.24
N TRP A 393 2.60 -5.56 -2.01
CA TRP A 393 1.84 -5.89 -0.82
C TRP A 393 2.36 -5.16 0.40
N GLY A 394 1.54 -5.08 1.43
CA GLY A 394 1.93 -4.39 2.65
C GLY A 394 0.78 -4.20 3.61
N TYR A 395 1.16 -3.94 4.85
CA TYR A 395 0.26 -3.95 6.00
C TYR A 395 0.94 -3.26 7.19
N PRO A 396 0.15 -2.63 8.07
CA PRO A 396 0.69 -2.00 9.27
C PRO A 396 1.25 -3.05 10.24
N PHE A 397 2.26 -2.64 11.01
CA PHE A 397 2.70 -3.42 12.16
C PHE A 397 1.71 -3.31 13.31
N PHE A 398 1.72 -4.34 14.16
CA PHE A 398 1.06 -4.27 15.45
C PHE A 398 1.89 -3.46 16.43
N ASN A 399 1.16 -2.89 17.37
CA ASN A 399 1.68 -2.10 18.46
C ASN A 399 1.61 -2.96 19.75
N ASP A 400 2.68 -2.98 20.56
CA ASP A 400 2.77 -3.80 21.78
C ASP A 400 2.02 -3.26 23.02
N SER A 401 1.28 -2.16 22.85
CA SER A 401 0.46 -1.52 23.88
C SER A 401 1.24 -1.00 25.10
N ASN A 402 2.57 -0.82 25.01
CA ASN A 402 3.37 -0.08 25.99
C ASN A 402 3.43 1.41 25.63
N PRO A 403 2.57 2.25 26.23
CA PRO A 403 2.38 3.62 25.77
C PRO A 403 3.62 4.49 25.95
N VAL A 404 3.83 5.37 24.98
CA VAL A 404 4.85 6.43 25.03
C VAL A 404 4.15 7.78 24.88
N PRO A 405 4.25 8.68 25.87
CA PRO A 405 3.72 10.03 25.76
C PRO A 405 4.39 10.79 24.62
N THR A 406 3.58 11.26 23.69
CA THR A 406 4.08 11.90 22.46
C THR A 406 3.38 13.19 22.15
N THR A 407 4.09 14.09 21.47
CA THR A 407 3.56 15.38 21.03
C THR A 407 3.89 15.64 19.57
N PHE A 408 2.85 15.86 18.75
CA PHE A 408 3.00 16.42 17.42
C PHE A 408 2.76 17.92 17.48
N VAL A 409 3.75 18.72 17.06
CA VAL A 409 3.67 20.19 17.07
C VAL A 409 3.48 20.67 15.62
N PRO A 410 2.23 20.99 15.20
CA PRO A 410 2.01 21.62 13.91
C PRO A 410 2.61 23.03 13.89
N PHE A 411 2.96 23.53 12.69
CA PHE A 411 3.47 24.89 12.52
C PHE A 411 2.33 25.91 12.33
#